data_AF-A0A2S7UXV3-F1
#
_entry.id   AF-A0A2S7UXV3-F1
#
_cell.length_a   1.000
_cell.length_b   1.000
_cell.length_c   1.000
_cell.angle_alpha   90.00
_cell.angle_beta   90.00
_cell.angle_gamma   90.00
#
_symmetry.space_group_name_H-M   'P 1'
#
loop_
_entity.id
_entity.type
_entity.pdbx_description
1 polymer ?
#
loop_
_entity_poly.entity_id
_entity_poly.type
_entity_poly.pdbx_seq_one_letter_code
_entity_poly.pdbx_strand_id
1 'polypeptide(L)'
;MKLIRFIIPVLLLFSLYTNAQDLVVVVNKSNTVNDLSKREVIDIYMGRYVTFPDGESAKPFDLPAKSELKNDFYLKLVNQNERKINAYWARVLFSGRAKPPESVQSINEVLSHLQNSESAIAYIPESEVTDVVKVVYRLNEN
;
A
#
# COMPACT_ATOMS: atom_id res chain seq x y z
N MET A 1 37.20 53.57 -15.20
CA MET A 1 37.76 52.33 -14.58
C MET A 1 36.60 51.51 -14.04
N LYS A 2 36.66 50.19 -14.21
CA LYS A 2 35.50 49.28 -14.33
C LYS A 2 34.77 49.05 -13.00
N LEU A 3 33.43 49.13 -13.06
CA LEU A 3 32.48 48.84 -11.99
C LEU A 3 32.45 47.33 -11.73
N ILE A 4 32.83 46.89 -10.53
CA ILE A 4 32.72 45.49 -10.10
C ILE A 4 31.35 45.30 -9.46
N ARG A 5 30.42 44.72 -10.22
CA ARG A 5 29.12 44.25 -9.71
C ARG A 5 29.34 42.89 -9.06
N PHE A 6 29.28 42.85 -7.73
CA PHE A 6 29.18 41.59 -6.98
C PHE A 6 27.79 40.99 -7.21
N ILE A 7 27.73 39.91 -7.99
CA ILE A 7 26.53 39.08 -8.15
C ILE A 7 26.48 38.15 -6.94
N ILE A 8 25.52 38.38 -6.04
CA ILE A 8 25.17 37.45 -4.95
C ILE A 8 24.44 36.26 -5.59
N PRO A 9 24.88 35.00 -5.39
CA PRO A 9 24.11 33.87 -5.84
C PRO A 9 22.94 33.68 -4.86
N VAL A 10 21.72 33.92 -5.34
CA VAL A 10 20.50 33.57 -4.61
C VAL A 10 20.35 32.05 -4.67
N LEU A 11 20.67 31.39 -3.56
CA LEU A 11 20.46 29.96 -3.38
C LEU A 11 18.96 29.71 -3.21
N LEU A 12 18.26 29.39 -4.30
CA LEU A 12 16.87 28.95 -4.28
C LEU A 12 16.79 27.58 -3.59
N LEU A 13 16.46 27.57 -2.30
CA LEU A 13 16.02 26.39 -1.57
C LEU A 13 14.64 25.98 -2.10
N PHE A 14 14.61 25.22 -3.20
CA PHE A 14 13.43 24.47 -3.59
C PHE A 14 13.20 23.39 -2.53
N SER A 15 12.29 23.67 -1.60
CA SER A 15 11.77 22.64 -0.71
C SER A 15 10.96 21.66 -1.56
N LEU A 16 11.49 20.45 -1.76
CA LEU A 16 10.74 19.35 -2.36
C LEU A 16 9.65 18.96 -1.36
N TYR A 17 8.43 19.43 -1.61
CA TYR A 17 7.26 18.93 -0.91
C TYR A 17 7.06 17.47 -1.30
N THR A 18 7.54 16.56 -0.46
CA THR A 18 7.13 15.16 -0.53
C THR A 18 5.69 15.13 -0.02
N ASN A 19 4.72 15.05 -0.93
CA ASN A 19 3.34 14.83 -0.54
C ASN A 19 3.23 13.39 -0.05
N ALA A 20 3.31 13.20 1.27
CA ALA A 20 2.96 11.94 1.88
C ALA A 20 1.51 11.63 1.51
N GLN A 21 1.30 10.64 0.64
CA GLN A 21 -0.05 10.22 0.29
C GLN A 21 -0.62 9.41 1.44
N ASP A 22 -1.86 9.73 1.79
CA ASP A 22 -2.63 8.97 2.75
C ASP A 22 -3.02 7.65 2.10
N LEU A 23 -2.57 6.54 2.70
CA LEU A 23 -2.83 5.20 2.20
C LEU A 23 -3.97 4.59 3.00
N VAL A 24 -4.88 3.96 2.27
CA VAL A 24 -6.02 3.24 2.82
C VAL A 24 -6.06 1.83 2.25
N VAL A 25 -6.56 0.90 3.04
CA VAL A 25 -6.88 -0.46 2.59
C VAL A 25 -8.36 -0.49 2.24
N VAL A 26 -8.65 -1.04 1.07
CA VAL A 26 -9.97 -1.08 0.48
C VAL A 26 -10.35 -2.49 0.06
N VAL A 27 -11.66 -2.72 0.04
CA VAL A 27 -12.30 -3.93 -0.49
C VAL A 27 -13.44 -3.52 -1.42
N ASN A 28 -14.00 -4.48 -2.15
CA ASN A 28 -15.25 -4.29 -2.88
C ASN A 28 -16.35 -3.71 -1.95
N LYS A 29 -17.16 -2.79 -2.44
CA LYS A 29 -18.24 -2.17 -1.66
C LYS A 29 -19.26 -3.16 -1.09
N SER A 30 -19.53 -4.26 -1.78
CA SER A 30 -20.46 -5.32 -1.37
C SER A 30 -19.85 -6.32 -0.38
N ASN A 31 -18.53 -6.30 -0.16
CA ASN A 31 -17.91 -7.14 0.86
C ASN A 31 -18.53 -6.85 2.25
N THR A 32 -18.74 -7.87 3.08
CA THR A 32 -19.40 -7.77 4.39
C THR A 32 -18.57 -7.10 5.47
N VAL A 33 -17.24 -7.11 5.34
CA VAL A 33 -16.28 -6.50 6.28
C VAL A 33 -16.35 -4.99 6.18
N ASN A 34 -16.52 -4.30 7.32
CA ASN A 34 -16.59 -2.84 7.36
C ASN A 34 -15.33 -2.18 7.93
N ASP A 35 -14.56 -2.91 8.72
CA ASP A 35 -13.32 -2.43 9.34
C ASP A 35 -12.38 -3.62 9.56
N LEU A 36 -11.08 -3.35 9.52
CA LEU A 36 -10.01 -4.28 9.86
C LEU A 36 -9.07 -3.59 10.84
N SER A 37 -8.74 -4.28 11.92
CA SER A 37 -7.64 -3.89 12.78
C SER A 37 -6.30 -3.96 12.02
N LYS A 38 -5.32 -3.17 12.48
CA LYS A 38 -3.94 -3.26 11.97
C LYS A 38 -3.41 -4.69 11.97
N ARG A 39 -3.75 -5.47 13.00
CA ARG A 39 -3.30 -6.87 13.12
C ARG A 39 -3.86 -7.74 11.99
N GLU A 40 -5.14 -7.61 11.68
CA GLU A 40 -5.79 -8.39 10.61
C GLU A 40 -5.22 -8.01 9.24
N VAL A 41 -4.97 -6.72 9.00
CA VAL A 41 -4.27 -6.28 7.77
C VAL A 41 -2.88 -6.90 7.68
N ILE A 42 -2.10 -6.90 8.77
CA ILE A 42 -0.78 -7.57 8.77
C ILE A 42 -0.93 -9.07 8.54
N ASP A 43 -1.92 -9.73 9.16
CA ASP A 43 -2.13 -11.17 9.03
C ASP A 43 -2.41 -11.56 7.57
N ILE A 44 -3.23 -10.78 6.85
CA ILE A 44 -3.54 -10.96 5.43
C ILE A 44 -2.29 -10.70 4.58
N TYR A 45 -1.65 -9.53 4.73
CA TYR A 45 -0.53 -9.11 3.87
C TYR A 45 0.80 -9.80 4.17
N MET A 46 0.94 -10.47 5.31
CA MET A 46 2.11 -11.28 5.66
C MET A 46 1.83 -12.78 5.60
N GLY A 47 0.62 -13.19 5.18
CA GLY A 47 0.27 -14.60 5.00
C GLY A 47 0.20 -15.43 6.28
N ARG A 48 -0.16 -14.80 7.41
CA ARG A 48 -0.46 -15.52 8.66
C ARG A 48 -1.87 -16.09 8.65
N TYR A 49 -2.84 -15.27 8.23
CA TYR A 49 -4.23 -15.67 7.98
C TYR A 49 -4.74 -14.92 6.76
N VAL A 50 -5.05 -15.64 5.69
CA VAL A 50 -5.46 -15.08 4.39
C VAL A 50 -6.98 -15.20 4.26
N THR A 51 -7.67 -14.70 5.28
CA THR A 51 -9.12 -14.66 5.39
C THR A 51 -9.53 -13.34 6.05
N PHE A 52 -10.73 -12.89 5.74
CA PHE A 52 -11.40 -11.83 6.48
C PHE A 52 -11.83 -12.31 7.88
N PRO A 53 -12.21 -11.40 8.81
CA PRO A 53 -12.63 -11.76 10.16
C PRO A 53 -13.90 -12.63 10.23
N ASP A 54 -14.73 -12.58 9.20
CA ASP A 54 -15.92 -13.43 9.03
C ASP A 54 -15.57 -14.85 8.53
N GLY A 55 -14.30 -15.12 8.24
CA GLY A 55 -13.80 -16.42 7.78
C GLY A 55 -13.78 -16.58 6.27
N GLU A 56 -14.32 -15.63 5.51
CA GLU A 56 -14.29 -15.66 4.05
C GLU A 56 -12.87 -15.43 3.53
N SER A 57 -12.57 -15.97 2.35
CA SER A 57 -11.23 -15.86 1.76
C SER A 57 -10.90 -14.40 1.39
N ALA A 58 -9.69 -13.97 1.74
CA ALA A 58 -9.16 -12.67 1.33
C ALA A 58 -8.13 -12.87 0.20
N LYS A 59 -8.25 -12.12 -0.89
CA LYS A 59 -7.31 -12.14 -2.01
C LYS A 59 -6.51 -10.83 -2.03
N PRO A 60 -5.35 -10.77 -1.34
CA PRO A 60 -4.56 -9.55 -1.28
C PRO A 60 -3.81 -9.28 -2.58
N PHE A 61 -3.88 -8.03 -3.02
CA PHE A 61 -3.11 -7.50 -4.14
C PHE A 61 -2.06 -6.50 -3.66
N ASP A 62 -0.88 -6.59 -4.27
CA ASP A 62 0.25 -5.67 -4.09
C ASP A 62 0.42 -4.80 -5.35
N LEU A 63 0.87 -3.57 -5.17
CA LEU A 63 1.29 -2.70 -6.27
C LEU A 63 2.62 -3.16 -6.89
N PRO A 64 3.02 -2.62 -8.06
CA PRO A 64 4.25 -3.03 -8.74
C PRO A 64 5.47 -3.01 -7.82
N ALA A 65 6.36 -3.98 -8.01
CA ALA A 65 7.64 -4.03 -7.31
C ALA A 65 8.42 -2.72 -7.51
N LYS A 66 9.12 -2.27 -6.46
CA LYS A 66 9.88 -1.02 -6.42
C LYS A 66 9.03 0.26 -6.58
N SER A 67 7.71 0.19 -6.47
CA SER A 67 6.87 1.39 -6.38
C SER A 67 7.00 2.04 -5.01
N GLU A 68 6.98 3.37 -4.98
CA GLU A 68 7.01 4.15 -3.74
C GLU A 68 5.83 3.78 -2.84
N LEU A 69 4.63 3.64 -3.41
CA LEU A 69 3.42 3.26 -2.69
C LEU A 69 3.53 1.90 -2.00
N LYS A 70 4.14 0.89 -2.64
CA LYS A 70 4.37 -0.42 -2.00
C LYS A 70 5.33 -0.29 -0.83
N ASN A 71 6.45 0.41 -1.04
CA ASN A 71 7.42 0.62 0.03
C ASN A 71 6.77 1.36 1.22
N ASP A 72 6.00 2.40 0.95
CA ASP A 72 5.33 3.20 1.97
C ASP A 72 4.26 2.42 2.73
N PHE A 73 3.49 1.58 2.03
CA PHE A 73 2.51 0.69 2.64
C PHE A 73 3.18 -0.22 3.69
N TYR A 74 4.24 -0.95 3.32
CA TYR A 74 4.90 -1.87 4.24
C TYR A 74 5.69 -1.15 5.34
N LEU A 75 6.22 0.05 5.07
CA LEU A 75 6.82 0.89 6.11
C LEU A 75 5.78 1.31 7.15
N LYS A 76 4.62 1.81 6.73
CA LYS A 76 3.55 2.22 7.65
C LYS A 76 2.92 1.02 8.37
N LEU A 77 2.75 -0.11 7.67
CA LEU A 77 2.08 -1.30 8.21
C LEU A 77 2.94 -2.05 9.23
N VAL A 78 4.22 -2.34 8.89
CA VAL A 78 5.10 -3.20 9.69
C VAL A 78 6.49 -2.61 9.95
N ASN A 79 6.74 -1.34 9.60
CA ASN A 79 8.04 -0.67 9.74
C ASN A 79 9.17 -1.41 9.00
N GLN A 80 8.86 -1.93 7.81
CA GLN A 80 9.82 -2.63 6.95
C GLN A 80 9.73 -2.12 5.52
N ASN A 81 10.89 -1.83 4.93
CA ASN A 81 10.98 -1.52 3.51
C ASN A 81 10.77 -2.77 2.65
N GLU A 82 10.52 -2.56 1.36
CA GLU A 82 10.22 -3.65 0.41
C GLU A 82 11.33 -4.72 0.37
N ARG A 83 12.61 -4.35 0.55
CA ARG A 83 13.71 -5.34 0.57
C ARG A 83 13.54 -6.34 1.72
N LYS A 84 13.16 -5.88 2.91
CA LYS A 84 12.91 -6.74 4.07
C LYS A 84 11.67 -7.62 3.85
N ILE A 85 10.62 -7.08 3.22
CA ILE A 85 9.41 -7.82 2.85
C ILE A 85 9.71 -8.92 1.84
N ASN A 86 10.53 -8.64 0.83
CA ASN A 86 10.96 -9.63 -0.15
C ASN A 86 11.79 -10.75 0.52
N ALA A 87 12.68 -10.40 1.45
CA ALA A 87 13.43 -11.39 2.23
C ALA A 87 12.52 -12.23 3.15
N TYR A 88 11.46 -11.63 3.71
CA TYR A 88 10.44 -12.34 4.46
C TYR A 88 9.74 -13.37 3.56
N TRP A 89 9.23 -12.94 2.40
CA TRP A 89 8.51 -13.82 1.48
C TRP A 89 9.40 -14.91 0.87
N ALA A 90 10.68 -14.64 0.62
CA ALA A 90 11.64 -15.68 0.21
C ALA A 90 11.72 -16.82 1.24
N ARG A 91 11.74 -16.49 2.54
CA ARG A 91 11.73 -17.48 3.62
C ARG A 91 10.39 -18.22 3.72
N VAL A 92 9.28 -17.52 3.60
CA VAL A 92 7.94 -18.12 3.68
C VAL A 92 7.70 -19.10 2.53
N LEU A 93 8.05 -18.71 1.30
CA LEU A 93 7.94 -19.55 0.10
C LEU A 93 8.78 -20.82 0.24
N PHE A 94 10.01 -20.72 0.74
CA PHE A 94 10.86 -21.90 0.98
C PHE A 94 10.23 -22.90 1.94
N SER A 95 9.45 -22.43 2.94
CA SER A 95 8.73 -23.31 3.87
C SER A 95 7.42 -23.88 3.30
N GLY A 96 6.94 -23.41 2.14
CA GLY A 96 5.68 -23.84 1.53
C GLY A 96 4.41 -23.42 2.28
N ARG A 97 4.53 -22.57 3.32
CA ARG A 97 3.41 -22.24 4.22
C ARG A 97 2.37 -21.29 3.62
N ALA A 98 2.81 -20.32 2.83
CA ALA A 98 1.95 -19.30 2.24
C ALA A 98 2.58 -18.70 0.97
N LYS A 99 1.79 -17.93 0.23
CA LYS A 99 2.22 -17.18 -0.96
C LYS A 99 2.09 -15.68 -0.70
N PRO A 100 2.96 -14.85 -1.32
CA PRO A 100 2.82 -13.41 -1.24
C PRO A 100 1.52 -12.93 -1.90
N PRO A 101 1.07 -11.70 -1.59
CA PRO A 101 0.04 -11.01 -2.36
C PRO A 101 0.33 -11.02 -3.86
N GLU A 102 -0.72 -11.05 -4.67
CA GLU A 102 -0.61 -11.02 -6.13
C GLU A 102 -0.22 -9.61 -6.58
N SER A 103 0.87 -9.48 -7.35
CA SER A 103 1.31 -8.18 -7.84
C SER A 103 0.51 -7.77 -9.07
N VAL A 104 -0.03 -6.55 -9.06
CA VAL A 104 -0.65 -5.92 -10.23
C VAL A 104 0.30 -4.89 -10.86
N GLN A 105 -0.08 -4.33 -12.01
CA GLN A 105 0.68 -3.36 -12.79
C GLN A 105 0.29 -1.91 -12.47
N SER A 106 -0.91 -1.66 -11.94
CA SER A 106 -1.39 -0.29 -11.66
C SER A 106 -2.55 -0.23 -10.65
N ILE A 107 -2.86 0.97 -10.17
CA ILE A 107 -4.05 1.25 -9.35
C ILE A 107 -5.34 0.97 -10.14
N ASN A 108 -5.38 1.27 -11.44
CA ASN A 108 -6.55 0.94 -12.28
C ASN A 108 -6.81 -0.57 -12.35
N GLU A 109 -5.76 -1.37 -12.37
CA GLU A 109 -5.88 -2.83 -12.31
C GLU A 109 -6.34 -3.31 -10.93
N VAL A 110 -5.84 -2.70 -9.84
CA VAL A 110 -6.39 -2.93 -8.48
C VAL A 110 -7.90 -2.68 -8.46
N LEU A 111 -8.35 -1.51 -8.92
CA LEU A 111 -9.77 -1.14 -8.94
C LEU A 111 -10.60 -2.11 -9.78
N SER A 112 -10.05 -2.57 -10.91
CA SER A 112 -10.68 -3.60 -11.75
C SER A 112 -10.83 -4.94 -11.00
N HIS A 113 -9.82 -5.37 -10.24
CA HIS A 113 -9.92 -6.57 -9.43
C HIS A 113 -10.93 -6.43 -8.29
N LEU A 114 -10.92 -5.28 -7.60
CA LEU A 114 -11.85 -4.98 -6.52
C LEU A 114 -13.29 -4.97 -7.01
N GLN A 115 -13.57 -4.34 -8.15
CA GLN A 115 -14.91 -4.31 -8.73
C GLN A 115 -15.45 -5.71 -9.06
N ASN A 116 -14.58 -6.61 -9.53
CA ASN A 116 -14.98 -7.94 -10.02
C ASN A 116 -14.89 -9.06 -8.96
N SER A 117 -14.45 -8.77 -7.74
CA SER A 117 -14.30 -9.78 -6.70
C SER A 117 -14.53 -9.23 -5.30
N GLU A 118 -15.52 -9.79 -4.60
CA GLU A 118 -15.75 -9.47 -3.18
C GLU A 118 -14.59 -9.94 -2.28
N SER A 119 -13.83 -10.95 -2.70
CA SER A 119 -12.67 -11.43 -1.96
C SER A 119 -11.46 -10.50 -2.05
N ALA A 120 -11.41 -9.56 -3.00
CA ALA A 120 -10.25 -8.74 -3.25
C ALA A 120 -10.01 -7.71 -2.14
N ILE A 121 -8.75 -7.56 -1.75
CA ILE A 121 -8.27 -6.53 -0.81
C ILE A 121 -7.00 -5.91 -1.36
N ALA A 122 -6.90 -4.58 -1.31
CA ALA A 122 -5.75 -3.85 -1.81
C ALA A 122 -5.53 -2.58 -0.98
N TYR A 123 -4.34 -1.98 -1.09
CA TYR A 123 -4.08 -0.63 -0.59
C TYR A 123 -3.94 0.34 -1.77
N ILE A 124 -4.50 1.53 -1.61
CA ILE A 124 -4.47 2.62 -2.61
C ILE A 124 -4.31 3.97 -1.91
N PRO A 125 -3.91 5.04 -2.63
CA PRO A 125 -4.05 6.40 -2.13
C PRO A 125 -5.52 6.71 -1.82
N GLU A 126 -5.80 7.43 -0.74
CA GLU A 126 -7.17 7.80 -0.35
C GLU A 126 -7.88 8.63 -1.43
N SER A 127 -7.12 9.40 -2.21
CA SER A 127 -7.62 10.16 -3.36
C SER A 127 -8.12 9.31 -4.53
N GLU A 128 -7.77 8.01 -4.56
CA GLU A 128 -8.14 7.06 -5.62
C GLU A 128 -9.37 6.20 -5.21
N VAL A 129 -9.95 6.46 -4.03
CA VAL A 129 -11.16 5.76 -3.58
C VAL A 129 -12.34 6.20 -4.44
N THR A 130 -13.01 5.21 -5.04
CA THR A 130 -14.21 5.41 -5.87
C THR A 130 -15.45 4.80 -5.20
N ASP A 131 -16.60 4.92 -5.85
CA ASP A 131 -17.88 4.41 -5.35
C ASP A 131 -18.05 2.89 -5.46
N VAL A 132 -17.12 2.18 -6.12
CA VAL A 132 -17.12 0.71 -6.24
C VAL A 132 -16.39 0.00 -5.10
N VAL A 133 -15.68 0.76 -4.27
CA VAL A 133 -14.88 0.24 -3.15
C VAL A 133 -15.29 0.91 -1.85
N LYS A 134 -14.87 0.33 -0.73
CA LYS A 134 -14.95 0.97 0.58
C LYS A 134 -13.65 0.78 1.35
N VAL A 135 -13.34 1.76 2.19
CA VAL A 135 -12.18 1.75 3.08
C VAL A 135 -12.48 0.86 4.28
N VAL A 136 -11.55 -0.03 4.61
CA VAL A 136 -11.62 -0.92 5.78
C VAL A 136 -10.46 -0.71 6.75
N TYR A 137 -9.42 0.05 6.39
CA TYR A 137 -8.35 0.44 7.32
C TYR A 137 -7.60 1.67 6.80
N ARG A 138 -7.23 2.60 7.70
CA ARG A 138 -6.41 3.78 7.40
C ARG A 138 -5.04 3.66 8.04
N LEU A 139 -3.97 3.88 7.25
CA LEU A 139 -2.61 3.68 7.75
C LEU A 139 -2.10 4.83 8.65
N ASN A 140 -2.80 5.97 8.69
CA ASN A 140 -2.35 7.18 9.37
C ASN A 140 -3.03 7.48 10.73
N GLU A 141 -3.92 6.61 11.23
CA GLU A 141 -4.69 6.86 12.46
C GLU A 141 -4.12 6.16 13.72
N ASN A 142 -2.78 6.12 13.90
CA ASN A 142 -2.19 5.68 15.19
C ASN A 142 -1.64 6.86 15.99
#